data_AF-A0A9D7CJQ0-F1
#
_entry.id   AF-A0A9D7CJQ0-F1
#
_cell.length_a   1.000
_cell.length_b   1.000
_cell.length_c   1.000
_cell.angle_alpha   90.00
_cell.angle_beta   90.00
_cell.angle_gamma   90.00
#
_symmetry.space_group_name_H-M   'P 1'
#
loop_
_entity.id
_entity.type
_entity.pdbx_description
1 polymer ?
#
loop_
_entity_poly.entity_id
_entity_poly.type
_entity_poly.pdbx_seq_one_letter_code
_entity_poly.pdbx_strand_id
1 'polypeptide(L)'
;MSGARTTPSSGAVRALGRTPAGGARSQASLSDLSDDTYIRRAGRQLIVSVYGAMRVIRLYPPENEAVRNALGEVAASAQALLERENEVELRASNEFIFVNSTRLRLDLDNYASFSQILSALRSCGIGSVRIVVAAQPRDWLVFLSVLLSQSKAPDEVTAFDVTEKLAAVGVTAFELGPPLVTEDDTDFRQRAKEAAKRTYSQSVAVTKDVMNSVRMGAAPSIKKIKRVVQTIVDQILNEETSLVGLTTIRDYDEYTFTHSVNVCIFSVALGRRLGLSKLQLYDLGLAALFHDIGKSRVPLAVLNKTDGLTDDDWRWLAAHPWLGVLALFHMRGQQDLPYRAMLVAYEHHMKVDLTGYPRSPRTRTQTIFSRIVAVADGFDAATTRRAYQTVPMSPAAVLAGMRDNPRRGMDAVVVKGFINLLGVFPVGTLVVLDTFELAVVHATNPNPGAVSRPIARIVSDDRGNVLFPGHLVDLTEQRPDGAFARTIIKTENPDRYGINVGDYFV
;
A
#
# COMPACT_ATOMS: atom_id res chain seq x y z
N MET A 1 62.12 -32.87 35.99
CA MET A 1 62.95 -31.80 36.60
C MET A 1 62.20 -30.48 36.37
N SER A 2 61.54 -29.95 37.41
CA SER A 2 61.85 -28.64 38.05
C SER A 2 62.02 -27.49 37.02
N GLY A 3 61.31 -26.36 37.03
CA GLY A 3 60.44 -25.68 37.98
C GLY A 3 60.49 -24.16 37.68
N ALA A 4 59.40 -23.44 38.00
CA ALA A 4 59.25 -21.97 38.17
C ALA A 4 59.56 -21.01 36.99
N ARG A 5 58.60 -20.24 36.45
CA ARG A 5 58.06 -18.92 36.90
C ARG A 5 59.14 -17.85 37.15
N THR A 6 59.10 -16.74 36.39
CA THR A 6 58.67 -15.38 36.81
C THR A 6 58.90 -14.31 35.72
N THR A 7 57.93 -13.40 35.55
CA THR A 7 57.94 -12.10 34.83
C THR A 7 58.57 -10.98 35.69
N PRO A 8 58.61 -9.67 35.32
CA PRO A 8 58.39 -8.95 34.04
C PRO A 8 59.48 -7.90 33.69
N SER A 9 59.47 -7.29 32.50
CA SER A 9 60.02 -5.93 32.31
C SER A 9 59.29 -5.10 31.25
N SER A 10 58.67 -4.02 31.75
CA SER A 10 58.65 -2.65 31.22
C SER A 10 58.88 -2.44 29.71
N GLY A 11 57.79 -2.19 28.97
CA GLY A 11 57.82 -1.57 27.64
C GLY A 11 56.67 -0.57 27.50
N ALA A 12 57.02 0.72 27.41
CA ALA A 12 56.11 1.86 27.44
C ALA A 12 55.06 1.84 26.29
N VAL A 13 53.78 1.87 26.65
CA VAL A 13 52.66 2.10 25.71
C VAL A 13 52.40 3.60 25.64
N ARG A 14 52.78 4.21 24.52
CA ARG A 14 52.51 5.61 24.19
C ARG A 14 51.03 5.75 23.84
N ALA A 15 50.23 6.20 24.81
CA ALA A 15 48.82 6.56 24.61
C ALA A 15 48.71 7.80 23.73
N LEU A 16 48.30 7.62 22.47
CA LEU A 16 47.79 8.70 21.62
C LEU A 16 46.33 8.95 22.02
N GLY A 17 46.13 9.87 22.94
CA GLY A 17 44.83 10.47 23.21
C GLY A 17 44.36 11.23 21.97
N ARG A 18 43.40 10.66 21.25
CA ARG A 18 42.49 11.39 20.36
C ARG A 18 41.10 11.31 20.97
N THR A 19 40.76 12.36 21.71
CA THR A 19 39.39 12.74 22.02
C THR A 19 38.58 12.80 20.71
N PRO A 20 37.44 12.11 20.59
CA PRO A 20 36.51 12.40 19.52
C PRO A 20 35.87 13.75 19.86
N ALA A 21 36.17 14.76 19.06
CA ALA A 21 35.47 16.04 19.09
C ALA A 21 33.97 15.77 19.02
N GLY A 22 33.25 16.25 20.04
CA GLY A 22 31.80 16.20 20.10
C GLY A 22 31.22 16.93 18.89
N GLY A 23 30.78 16.15 17.91
CA GLY A 23 29.86 16.61 16.89
C GLY A 23 28.51 16.83 17.56
N ALA A 24 28.32 18.02 18.13
CA ALA A 24 27.00 18.52 18.45
C ALA A 24 26.16 18.42 17.18
N ARG A 25 25.26 17.43 17.13
CA ARG A 25 24.15 17.43 16.18
C ARG A 25 23.40 18.71 16.47
N SER A 26 23.55 19.70 15.58
CA SER A 26 22.70 20.87 15.54
C SER A 26 21.25 20.38 15.53
N GLN A 27 20.59 20.47 16.68
CA GLN A 27 19.14 20.49 16.75
C GLN A 27 18.75 21.81 16.11
N ALA A 28 18.49 21.80 14.80
CA ALA A 28 17.81 22.91 14.17
C ALA A 28 16.53 23.13 14.99
N SER A 29 16.46 24.31 15.61
CA SER A 29 15.33 24.72 16.43
C SER A 29 14.07 24.71 15.55
N LEU A 30 12.94 24.28 16.11
CA LEU A 30 11.68 24.19 15.37
C LEU A 30 11.22 25.54 14.77
N SER A 31 11.83 26.67 15.20
CA SER A 31 11.53 28.02 14.72
C SER A 31 12.11 28.34 13.34
N ASP A 32 13.08 27.58 12.82
CA ASP A 32 13.76 27.88 11.54
C ASP A 32 13.19 27.10 10.33
N LEU A 33 12.09 26.36 10.50
CA LEU A 33 11.47 25.57 9.44
C LEU A 33 10.39 26.38 8.69
N SER A 34 10.27 26.18 7.37
CA SER A 34 9.13 26.67 6.59
C SER A 34 7.82 26.19 7.24
N ASP A 35 6.75 26.98 7.16
CA ASP A 35 5.48 26.69 7.85
C ASP A 35 4.97 25.27 7.56
N ASP A 36 4.93 24.86 6.29
CA ASP A 36 4.60 23.48 5.89
C ASP A 36 5.49 22.40 6.53
N THR A 37 6.79 22.65 6.68
CA THR A 37 7.73 21.67 7.24
C THR A 37 7.58 21.57 8.75
N TYR A 38 7.30 22.70 9.42
CA TYR A 38 6.95 22.72 10.82
C TYR A 38 5.63 21.97 11.08
N ILE A 39 4.55 22.31 10.37
CA ILE A 39 3.24 21.67 10.54
C ILE A 39 3.34 20.16 10.32
N ARG A 40 4.08 19.71 9.29
CA ARG A 40 4.33 18.27 9.08
C ARG A 40 5.01 17.60 10.27
N ARG A 41 6.03 18.25 10.85
CA ARG A 41 6.81 17.69 11.96
C ARG A 41 6.03 17.71 13.28
N ALA A 42 5.45 18.85 13.63
CA ALA A 42 4.67 19.05 14.84
C ALA A 42 3.35 18.24 14.80
N GLY A 43 2.67 18.23 13.64
CA GLY A 43 1.51 17.39 13.39
C GLY A 43 1.80 15.90 13.55
N ARG A 44 2.92 15.41 13.03
CA ARG A 44 3.34 14.02 13.25
C ARG A 44 3.61 13.72 14.73
N GLN A 45 4.24 14.65 15.46
CA GLN A 45 4.47 14.50 16.89
C GLN A 45 3.15 14.37 17.66
N LEU A 46 2.14 15.19 17.31
CA LEU A 46 0.80 15.11 17.88
C LEU A 46 0.13 13.74 17.61
N ILE A 47 0.21 13.22 16.38
CA ILE A 47 -0.34 11.90 16.06
C ILE A 47 0.34 10.78 16.84
N VAL A 48 1.66 10.85 17.02
CA VAL A 48 2.42 9.85 17.80
C VAL A 48 2.06 9.92 19.29
N SER A 49 1.96 11.12 19.86
CA SER A 49 1.58 11.27 21.27
C SER A 49 0.14 10.83 21.53
N VAL A 50 -0.80 11.15 20.62
CA VAL A 50 -2.20 10.69 20.71
C VAL A 50 -2.26 9.16 20.71
N TYR A 51 -1.55 8.51 19.79
CA TYR A 51 -1.49 7.05 19.75
C TYR A 51 -0.85 6.45 21.02
N GLY A 52 0.23 7.07 21.51
CA GLY A 52 0.86 6.70 22.78
C GLY A 52 -0.14 6.75 23.93
N ALA A 53 -0.87 7.86 24.07
CA ALA A 53 -1.90 8.04 25.08
C ALA A 53 -3.02 7.00 24.96
N MET A 54 -3.53 6.73 23.75
CA MET A 54 -4.55 5.70 23.52
C MET A 54 -4.11 4.31 24.00
N ARG A 55 -2.84 3.94 23.80
CA ARG A 55 -2.31 2.66 24.28
C ARG A 55 -2.23 2.60 25.80
N VAL A 56 -1.73 3.66 26.44
CA VAL A 56 -1.54 3.68 27.90
C VAL A 56 -2.90 3.73 28.62
N ILE A 57 -3.88 4.50 28.12
CA ILE A 57 -5.25 4.54 28.65
C ILE A 57 -5.91 3.16 28.63
N ARG A 58 -5.63 2.33 27.62
CA ARG A 58 -6.13 0.94 27.57
C ARG A 58 -5.50 0.01 28.60
N LEU A 59 -4.29 0.32 29.06
CA LEU A 59 -3.49 -0.57 29.91
C LEU A 59 -3.55 -0.20 31.40
N TYR A 60 -3.77 1.07 31.71
CA TYR A 60 -3.66 1.60 33.06
C TYR A 60 -4.85 2.50 33.42
N PRO A 61 -5.21 2.59 34.71
CA PRO A 61 -6.26 3.49 35.16
C PRO A 61 -5.84 4.96 35.03
N PRO A 62 -6.79 5.91 34.95
CA PRO A 62 -6.53 7.34 34.73
C PRO A 62 -5.56 8.00 35.71
N GLU A 63 -5.48 7.52 36.95
CA GLU A 63 -4.63 8.07 38.01
C GLU A 63 -3.15 7.69 37.83
N ASN A 64 -2.86 6.73 36.95
CA ASN A 64 -1.50 6.25 36.72
C ASN A 64 -0.60 7.37 36.17
N GLU A 65 0.64 7.43 36.67
CA GLU A 65 1.63 8.41 36.24
C GLU A 65 1.93 8.34 34.73
N ALA A 66 1.97 7.13 34.15
CA ALA A 66 2.18 6.96 32.73
C ALA A 66 1.05 7.57 31.90
N VAL A 67 -0.21 7.47 32.37
CA VAL A 67 -1.36 8.09 31.69
C VAL A 67 -1.26 9.61 31.76
N ARG A 68 -0.95 10.18 32.95
CA ARG A 68 -0.78 11.63 33.13
C ARG A 68 0.34 12.20 32.25
N ASN A 69 1.48 11.50 32.17
CA ASN A 69 2.60 11.92 31.33
C ASN A 69 2.22 11.88 29.84
N ALA A 70 1.60 10.79 29.38
CA ALA A 70 1.17 10.68 27.98
C ALA A 70 0.14 11.76 27.58
N LEU A 71 -0.82 12.06 28.45
CA LEU A 71 -1.79 13.14 28.22
C LEU A 71 -1.13 14.53 28.21
N GLY A 72 -0.12 14.74 29.07
CA GLY A 72 0.70 15.96 29.07
C GLY A 72 1.44 16.15 27.75
N GLU A 73 2.02 15.08 27.19
CA GLU A 73 2.70 15.13 25.88
C GLU A 73 1.72 15.46 24.74
N VAL A 74 0.49 14.92 24.77
CA VAL A 74 -0.55 15.25 23.80
C VAL A 74 -0.93 16.72 23.89
N ALA A 75 -1.25 17.20 25.10
CA ALA A 75 -1.62 18.59 25.33
C ALA A 75 -0.51 19.57 24.89
N ALA A 76 0.75 19.28 25.25
CA ALA A 76 1.89 20.10 24.84
C ALA A 76 2.10 20.10 23.31
N SER A 77 1.90 18.95 22.65
CA SER A 77 2.03 18.85 21.19
C SER A 77 0.94 19.63 20.46
N ALA A 78 -0.29 19.59 20.97
CA ALA A 78 -1.42 20.35 20.42
C ALA A 78 -1.25 21.85 20.67
N GLN A 79 -0.80 22.23 21.87
CA GLN A 79 -0.53 23.63 22.22
C GLN A 79 0.55 24.24 21.34
N ALA A 80 1.64 23.52 21.06
CA ALA A 80 2.70 24.02 20.18
C ALA A 80 2.19 24.33 18.76
N LEU A 81 1.25 23.53 18.23
CA LEU A 81 0.61 23.80 16.94
C LEU A 81 -0.33 25.00 17.02
N LEU A 82 -1.15 25.11 18.08
CA LEU A 82 -2.06 26.23 18.31
C LEU A 82 -1.32 27.57 18.41
N GLU A 83 -0.19 27.62 19.10
CA GLU A 83 0.61 28.84 19.28
C GLU A 83 1.13 29.41 17.95
N ARG A 84 1.29 28.57 16.92
CA ARG A 84 1.76 29.00 15.60
C ARG A 84 0.64 29.22 14.59
N GLU A 85 -0.38 28.37 14.60
CA GLU A 85 -1.43 28.37 13.56
C GLU A 85 -2.73 29.07 14.01
N ASN A 86 -2.86 29.47 15.29
CA ASN A 86 -4.07 29.97 15.97
C ASN A 86 -5.22 28.95 16.06
N GLU A 87 -5.26 27.99 15.15
CA GLU A 87 -6.24 26.92 15.09
C GLU A 87 -5.55 25.63 14.64
N VAL A 88 -6.00 24.49 15.19
CA VAL A 88 -5.54 23.17 14.76
C VAL A 88 -6.73 22.33 14.38
N GLU A 89 -6.85 22.04 13.09
CA GLU A 89 -7.82 21.08 12.56
C GLU A 89 -7.11 19.78 12.18
N LEU A 90 -7.39 18.71 12.93
CA LEU A 90 -7.03 17.35 12.54
C LEU A 90 -8.14 16.77 11.67
N ARG A 91 -7.88 16.61 10.38
CA ARG A 91 -8.88 16.11 9.43
C ARG A 91 -8.50 14.74 8.87
N ALA A 92 -9.41 13.79 8.99
CA ALA A 92 -9.31 12.45 8.44
C ALA A 92 -10.11 12.37 7.13
N SER A 93 -9.41 12.23 6.00
CA SER A 93 -10.03 12.07 4.67
C SER A 93 -9.45 10.81 4.03
N ASN A 94 -10.29 9.77 3.89
CA ASN A 94 -9.86 8.43 3.51
C ASN A 94 -8.66 7.96 4.38
N GLU A 95 -7.61 7.44 3.77
CA GLU A 95 -6.38 6.95 4.43
C GLU A 95 -5.42 8.08 4.85
N PHE A 96 -5.85 9.33 4.79
CA PHE A 96 -4.98 10.48 5.04
C PHE A 96 -5.42 11.29 6.25
N ILE A 97 -4.42 11.76 6.99
CA ILE A 97 -4.60 12.75 8.05
C ILE A 97 -3.98 14.05 7.58
N PHE A 98 -4.74 15.13 7.73
CA PHE A 98 -4.30 16.50 7.51
C PHE A 98 -4.28 17.22 8.85
N VAL A 99 -3.34 18.15 8.98
CA VAL A 99 -3.32 19.17 10.00
C VAL A 99 -3.52 20.49 9.26
N ASN A 100 -4.66 21.14 9.48
CA ASN A 100 -5.13 22.24 8.64
C ASN A 100 -5.13 21.80 7.16
N SER A 101 -4.55 22.60 6.26
CA SER A 101 -4.38 22.23 4.84
C SER A 101 -3.16 21.32 4.58
N THR A 102 -2.35 21.01 5.60
CA THR A 102 -1.11 20.25 5.43
C THR A 102 -1.31 18.75 5.63
N ARG A 103 -1.13 17.98 4.56
CA ARG A 103 -1.16 16.51 4.64
C ARG A 103 0.05 15.97 5.42
N LEU A 104 -0.20 15.16 6.45
CA LEU A 104 0.84 14.40 7.12
C LEU A 104 1.27 13.20 6.26
N ARG A 105 2.59 13.04 6.07
CA ARG A 105 3.14 11.89 5.34
C ARG A 105 3.20 10.68 6.26
N LEU A 106 2.74 9.54 5.74
CA LEU A 106 2.85 8.25 6.40
C LEU A 106 4.26 7.69 6.19
N ASP A 107 5.03 7.65 7.27
CA ASP A 107 6.27 6.87 7.32
C ASP A 107 5.93 5.45 7.84
N LEU A 108 6.65 4.42 7.38
CA LEU A 108 6.43 3.02 7.81
C LEU A 108 6.46 2.87 9.32
N ASP A 109 7.33 3.61 10.00
CA ASP A 109 7.52 3.56 11.46
C ASP A 109 6.28 4.06 12.23
N ASN A 110 5.46 4.92 11.61
CA ASN A 110 4.28 5.53 12.24
C ASN A 110 2.96 4.99 11.69
N TYR A 111 2.99 4.06 10.73
CA TYR A 111 1.80 3.54 10.06
C TYR A 111 0.77 2.98 11.07
N ALA A 112 1.23 2.22 12.06
CA ALA A 112 0.35 1.67 13.09
C ALA A 112 -0.36 2.77 13.89
N SER A 113 0.35 3.86 14.23
CA SER A 113 -0.19 5.01 14.94
C SER A 113 -1.29 5.70 14.13
N PHE A 114 -1.02 5.98 12.86
CA PHE A 114 -1.98 6.62 11.96
C PHE A 114 -3.21 5.75 11.69
N SER A 115 -3.02 4.48 11.40
CA SER A 115 -4.11 3.55 11.08
C SER A 115 -5.07 3.36 12.27
N GLN A 116 -4.53 3.28 13.50
CA GLN A 116 -5.35 3.14 14.70
C GLN A 116 -6.15 4.42 15.01
N ILE A 117 -5.54 5.60 14.83
CA ILE A 117 -6.24 6.87 15.02
C ILE A 117 -7.33 7.05 13.96
N LEU A 118 -7.02 6.81 12.68
CA LEU A 118 -8.00 6.85 11.59
C LEU A 118 -9.16 5.89 11.86
N SER A 119 -8.87 4.67 12.29
CA SER A 119 -9.89 3.68 12.62
C SER A 119 -10.79 4.15 13.78
N ALA A 120 -10.22 4.74 14.82
CA ALA A 120 -10.97 5.21 15.99
C ALA A 120 -11.84 6.44 15.68
N LEU A 121 -11.35 7.38 14.86
CA LEU A 121 -12.15 8.52 14.41
C LEU A 121 -13.32 8.06 13.54
N ARG A 122 -13.06 7.15 12.59
CA ARG A 122 -14.12 6.60 11.71
C ARG A 122 -15.16 5.79 12.45
N SER A 123 -14.78 4.97 13.44
CA SER A 123 -15.76 4.23 14.26
C SER A 123 -16.67 5.15 15.09
N CYS A 124 -16.33 6.43 15.18
CA CYS A 124 -17.11 7.45 15.86
C CYS A 124 -17.79 8.44 14.89
N GLY A 125 -17.72 8.20 13.57
CA GLY A 125 -18.26 9.11 12.56
C GLY A 125 -17.57 10.48 12.52
N ILE A 126 -16.33 10.58 13.01
CA ILE A 126 -15.58 11.84 13.08
C ILE A 126 -14.67 11.97 11.85
N GLY A 127 -14.88 13.03 11.08
CA GLY A 127 -14.05 13.42 9.94
C GLY A 127 -13.06 14.55 10.26
N SER A 128 -13.38 15.40 11.22
CA SER A 128 -12.47 16.45 11.68
C SER A 128 -12.57 16.67 13.19
N VAL A 129 -11.43 17.02 13.78
CA VAL A 129 -11.30 17.47 15.18
C VAL A 129 -10.61 18.82 15.14
N ARG A 130 -11.37 19.88 15.38
CA ARG A 130 -10.89 21.25 15.42
C ARG A 130 -10.68 21.69 16.86
N ILE A 131 -9.54 22.32 17.11
CA ILE A 131 -9.13 22.84 18.40
C ILE A 131 -8.85 24.33 18.20
N VAL A 132 -9.62 25.16 18.90
CA VAL A 132 -9.46 26.63 18.90
C VAL A 132 -8.86 27.11 20.22
N VAL A 133 -9.13 26.38 21.31
CA VAL A 133 -8.63 26.66 22.66
C VAL A 133 -7.82 25.47 23.15
N ALA A 134 -6.68 25.73 23.81
CA ALA A 134 -5.78 24.68 24.30
C ALA A 134 -6.49 23.72 25.27
N ALA A 135 -6.73 22.49 24.78
CA ALA A 135 -7.32 21.40 25.55
C ALA A 135 -6.38 20.94 26.66
N GLN A 136 -6.90 20.82 27.88
CA GLN A 136 -6.15 20.36 29.04
C GLN A 136 -5.97 18.84 29.01
N PRO A 137 -5.02 18.26 29.76
CA PRO A 137 -4.84 16.80 29.85
C PRO A 137 -6.13 16.04 30.23
N ARG A 138 -7.00 16.65 31.04
CA ARG A 138 -8.32 16.10 31.39
C ARG A 138 -9.24 15.99 30.16
N ASP A 139 -9.25 17.01 29.31
CA ASP A 139 -10.10 17.05 28.11
C ASP A 139 -9.68 15.94 27.14
N TRP A 140 -8.37 15.79 26.93
CA TRP A 140 -7.80 14.70 26.14
C TRP A 140 -8.14 13.31 26.71
N LEU A 141 -8.10 13.14 28.03
CA LEU A 141 -8.46 11.85 28.64
C LEU A 141 -9.91 11.48 28.30
N VAL A 142 -10.84 12.41 28.47
CA VAL A 142 -12.27 12.17 28.19
C VAL A 142 -12.45 11.89 26.70
N PHE A 143 -11.90 12.73 25.83
CA PHE A 143 -12.01 12.56 24.38
C PHE A 143 -11.48 11.20 23.91
N LEU A 144 -10.25 10.85 24.28
CA LEU A 144 -9.64 9.58 23.89
C LEU A 144 -10.39 8.39 24.49
N SER A 145 -10.90 8.48 25.72
CA SER A 145 -11.71 7.41 26.32
C SER A 145 -13.02 7.20 25.58
N VAL A 146 -13.67 8.28 25.10
CA VAL A 146 -14.88 8.18 24.27
C VAL A 146 -14.56 7.53 22.92
N LEU A 147 -13.44 7.87 22.28
CA LEU A 147 -13.00 7.20 21.04
C LEU A 147 -12.71 5.70 21.25
N LEU A 148 -12.14 5.35 22.40
CA LEU A 148 -11.73 3.97 22.71
C LEU A 148 -12.86 3.06 23.18
N SER A 149 -13.94 3.64 23.73
CA SER A 149 -15.05 2.90 24.35
C SER A 149 -16.16 2.52 23.37
N GLN A 150 -16.08 2.93 22.10
CA GLN A 150 -17.12 2.58 21.13
C GLN A 150 -17.01 1.12 20.69
N SER A 151 -18.05 0.35 21.03
CA SER A 151 -18.24 -1.05 20.62
C SER A 151 -19.31 -1.22 19.53
N LYS A 152 -19.91 -0.11 19.07
CA LYS A 152 -20.97 -0.09 18.05
C LYS A 152 -20.40 -0.11 16.64
N ALA A 153 -21.20 -0.54 15.67
CA ALA A 153 -20.82 -0.48 14.26
C ALA A 153 -20.55 0.98 13.83
N PRO A 154 -19.59 1.24 12.92
CA PRO A 154 -19.15 2.59 12.54
C PRO A 154 -20.27 3.53 12.07
N ASP A 155 -21.40 2.99 11.61
CA ASP A 155 -22.49 3.74 10.99
C ASP A 155 -23.60 4.14 11.99
N GLU A 156 -23.52 3.71 13.26
CA GLU A 156 -24.50 4.07 14.31
C GLU A 156 -24.09 5.29 15.16
N VAL A 157 -22.82 5.71 15.10
CA VAL A 157 -22.29 6.78 15.96
C VAL A 157 -21.80 7.92 15.07
N THR A 158 -22.38 9.10 15.27
CA THR A 158 -22.04 10.31 14.55
C THR A 158 -21.09 11.20 15.35
N ALA A 159 -20.38 12.10 14.68
CA ALA A 159 -19.62 13.16 15.34
C ALA A 159 -20.49 13.98 16.31
N PHE A 160 -21.79 14.13 16.01
CA PHE A 160 -22.76 14.80 16.88
C PHE A 160 -22.96 14.06 18.21
N ASP A 161 -23.16 12.74 18.18
CA ASP A 161 -23.31 11.93 19.40
C ASP A 161 -22.08 12.02 20.31
N VAL A 162 -20.88 12.07 19.71
CA VAL A 162 -19.65 12.24 20.47
C VAL A 162 -19.58 13.64 21.07
N THR A 163 -19.95 14.67 20.31
CA THR A 163 -19.96 16.06 20.78
C THR A 163 -20.89 16.23 21.98
N GLU A 164 -22.10 15.65 21.94
CA GLU A 164 -23.02 15.68 23.09
C GLU A 164 -22.44 14.98 24.32
N LYS A 165 -21.78 13.82 24.15
CA LYS A 165 -21.13 13.11 25.26
C LYS A 165 -20.00 13.92 25.89
N LEU A 166 -19.21 14.65 25.10
CA LEU A 166 -18.15 15.52 25.61
C LEU A 166 -18.75 16.70 26.38
N ALA A 167 -19.77 17.35 25.80
CA ALA A 167 -20.45 18.48 26.40
C ALA A 167 -21.10 18.12 27.75
N ALA A 168 -21.70 16.93 27.86
CA ALA A 168 -22.32 16.44 29.10
C ALA A 168 -21.33 16.31 30.28
N VAL A 169 -20.03 16.18 30.01
CA VAL A 169 -18.97 16.06 31.03
C VAL A 169 -18.14 17.37 31.13
N GLY A 170 -18.59 18.43 30.45
CA GLY A 170 -17.99 19.76 30.45
C GLY A 170 -16.73 19.89 29.61
N VAL A 171 -16.57 19.07 28.56
CA VAL A 171 -15.45 19.17 27.61
C VAL A 171 -15.93 19.87 26.35
N THR A 172 -15.41 21.07 26.09
CA THR A 172 -15.79 21.92 24.94
C THR A 172 -14.60 22.32 24.07
N ALA A 173 -13.41 21.80 24.37
CA ALA A 173 -12.18 22.16 23.65
C ALA A 173 -12.07 21.54 22.24
N PHE A 174 -12.96 20.61 21.88
CA PHE A 174 -12.96 19.90 20.60
C PHE A 174 -14.25 20.17 19.86
N GLU A 175 -14.13 20.74 18.67
CA GLU A 175 -15.22 20.85 17.69
C GLU A 175 -15.10 19.69 16.71
N LEU A 176 -16.10 18.81 16.68
CA LEU A 176 -16.08 17.60 15.85
C LEU A 176 -16.95 17.78 14.61
N GLY A 177 -16.37 17.53 13.45
CA GLY A 177 -17.08 17.55 12.16
C GLY A 177 -17.27 16.14 11.58
N PRO A 178 -18.33 15.92 10.79
CA PRO A 178 -18.46 14.70 10.00
C PRO A 178 -17.39 14.63 8.89
N PRO A 179 -17.18 13.46 8.26
CA PRO A 179 -16.33 13.33 7.08
C PRO A 179 -16.80 14.24 5.95
N LEU A 180 -15.99 15.24 5.59
CA LEU A 180 -16.26 16.17 4.49
C LEU A 180 -15.11 16.14 3.48
N VAL A 181 -15.47 16.14 2.19
CA VAL A 181 -14.52 16.30 1.07
C VAL A 181 -14.46 17.79 0.72
N THR A 182 -13.28 18.38 0.80
CA THR A 182 -13.04 19.82 0.50
C THR A 182 -12.51 20.02 -0.93
N GLU A 183 -12.49 21.27 -1.41
CA GLU A 183 -11.83 21.60 -2.68
C GLU A 183 -10.34 21.23 -2.66
N ASP A 184 -9.65 21.51 -1.54
CA ASP A 184 -8.26 21.09 -1.31
C ASP A 184 -8.06 19.57 -1.43
N ASP A 185 -9.03 18.76 -0.99
CA ASP A 185 -8.98 17.30 -1.18
C ASP A 185 -9.09 16.92 -2.64
N THR A 186 -9.97 17.58 -3.39
CA THR A 186 -10.18 17.28 -4.81
C THR A 186 -8.96 17.65 -5.65
N ASP A 187 -8.38 18.83 -5.44
CA ASP A 187 -7.16 19.26 -6.12
C ASP A 187 -5.96 18.38 -5.74
N PHE A 188 -5.83 18.03 -4.45
CA PHE A 188 -4.81 17.08 -4.01
C PHE A 188 -4.96 15.71 -4.72
N ARG A 189 -6.17 15.14 -4.74
CA ARG A 189 -6.45 13.86 -5.41
C ARG A 189 -6.11 13.94 -6.89
N GLN A 190 -6.44 15.04 -7.55
CA GLN A 190 -6.13 15.25 -8.96
C GLN A 190 -4.61 15.27 -9.20
N ARG A 191 -3.86 16.06 -8.41
CA ARG A 191 -2.39 16.09 -8.48
C ARG A 191 -1.78 14.71 -8.20
N ALA A 192 -2.33 13.97 -7.24
CA ALA A 192 -1.87 12.64 -6.87
C ALA A 192 -2.10 11.61 -8.01
N LYS A 193 -3.27 11.64 -8.65
CA LYS A 193 -3.57 10.85 -9.87
C LYS A 193 -2.60 11.17 -11.00
N GLU A 194 -2.34 12.46 -11.27
CA GLU A 194 -1.41 12.88 -12.31
C GLU A 194 0.03 12.47 -12.03
N ALA A 195 0.47 12.54 -10.77
CA ALA A 195 1.77 12.05 -10.35
C ALA A 195 1.88 10.53 -10.57
N ALA A 196 0.87 9.77 -10.14
CA ALA A 196 0.81 8.32 -10.35
C ALA A 196 0.87 7.95 -11.83
N LYS A 197 0.11 8.65 -12.70
CA LYS A 197 0.12 8.44 -14.16
C LYS A 197 1.51 8.70 -14.76
N ARG A 198 2.17 9.79 -14.35
CA ARG A 198 3.55 10.11 -14.78
C ARG A 198 4.54 9.04 -14.34
N THR A 199 4.50 8.63 -13.07
CA THR A 199 5.35 7.56 -12.53
C THR A 199 5.14 6.26 -13.28
N TYR A 200 3.88 5.87 -13.53
CA TYR A 200 3.55 4.64 -14.24
C TYR A 200 4.11 4.65 -15.66
N SER A 201 3.78 5.67 -16.47
CA SER A 201 4.25 5.79 -17.85
C SER A 201 5.77 5.82 -17.95
N GLN A 202 6.45 6.54 -17.06
CA GLN A 202 7.91 6.57 -17.01
C GLN A 202 8.49 5.20 -16.65
N SER A 203 7.84 4.46 -15.74
CA SER A 203 8.27 3.12 -15.33
C SER A 203 8.19 2.13 -16.48
N VAL A 204 7.11 2.18 -17.26
CA VAL A 204 6.92 1.35 -18.46
C VAL A 204 8.00 1.65 -19.50
N ALA A 205 8.22 2.93 -19.82
CA ALA A 205 9.22 3.35 -20.80
C ALA A 205 10.65 2.90 -20.44
N VAL A 206 11.07 3.09 -19.18
CA VAL A 206 12.40 2.68 -18.74
C VAL A 206 12.55 1.15 -18.69
N THR A 207 11.50 0.44 -18.27
CA THR A 207 11.48 -1.03 -18.27
C THR A 207 11.66 -1.58 -19.68
N LYS A 208 10.95 -0.99 -20.65
CA LYS A 208 11.08 -1.29 -22.07
C LYS A 208 12.49 -1.12 -22.59
N ASP A 209 13.10 0.04 -22.34
CA ASP A 209 14.48 0.33 -22.77
C ASP A 209 15.47 -0.70 -22.22
N VAL A 210 15.35 -1.06 -20.95
CA VAL A 210 16.23 -2.04 -20.31
C VAL A 210 16.03 -3.43 -20.87
N MET A 211 14.79 -3.92 -20.97
CA MET A 211 14.53 -5.25 -21.52
C MET A 211 14.99 -5.38 -22.97
N ASN A 212 14.80 -4.34 -23.79
CA ASN A 212 15.29 -4.31 -25.16
C ASN A 212 16.81 -4.29 -25.24
N SER A 213 17.48 -3.52 -24.38
CA SER A 213 18.94 -3.51 -24.29
C SER A 213 19.49 -4.91 -23.98
N VAL A 214 18.87 -5.61 -23.03
CA VAL A 214 19.26 -6.97 -22.64
C VAL A 214 19.01 -7.97 -23.76
N ARG A 215 17.91 -7.83 -24.51
CA ARG A 215 17.60 -8.63 -25.69
C ARG A 215 18.66 -8.45 -26.79
N MET A 216 19.12 -7.23 -27.00
CA MET A 216 20.17 -6.89 -27.97
C MET A 216 21.60 -7.23 -27.49
N GLY A 217 21.74 -7.79 -26.27
CA GLY A 217 23.05 -8.09 -25.69
C GLY A 217 23.84 -6.86 -25.22
N ALA A 218 23.22 -5.68 -25.19
CA ALA A 218 23.81 -4.45 -24.66
C ALA A 218 23.72 -4.40 -23.13
N ALA A 219 24.64 -3.66 -22.51
CA ALA A 219 24.62 -3.44 -21.05
C ALA A 219 23.48 -2.47 -20.67
N PRO A 220 22.44 -2.90 -19.95
CA PRO A 220 21.37 -2.00 -19.53
C PRO A 220 21.85 -1.04 -18.44
N SER A 221 21.18 0.10 -18.30
CA SER A 221 21.44 1.04 -17.20
C SER A 221 20.69 0.61 -15.92
N ILE A 222 21.34 -0.18 -15.06
CA ILE A 222 20.74 -0.62 -13.78
C ILE A 222 20.40 0.58 -12.88
N LYS A 223 21.16 1.67 -12.96
CA LYS A 223 20.89 2.92 -12.23
C LYS A 223 19.53 3.54 -12.59
N LYS A 224 19.11 3.49 -13.86
CA LYS A 224 17.79 3.98 -14.28
C LYS A 224 16.67 3.15 -13.66
N ILE A 225 16.82 1.83 -13.67
CA ILE A 225 15.83 0.92 -13.08
C ILE A 225 15.71 1.11 -11.57
N LYS A 226 16.84 1.23 -10.86
CA LYS A 226 16.82 1.49 -9.42
C LYS A 226 16.05 2.75 -9.07
N ARG A 227 16.23 3.83 -9.85
CA ARG A 227 15.47 5.07 -9.68
C ARG A 227 13.98 4.89 -9.91
N VAL A 228 13.60 4.14 -10.94
CA VAL A 228 12.20 3.82 -11.23
C VAL A 228 11.56 3.03 -10.09
N VAL A 229 12.20 1.95 -9.65
CA VAL A 229 11.74 1.18 -8.49
C VAL A 229 11.66 2.07 -7.25
N GLN A 230 12.63 2.98 -7.09
CA GLN A 230 12.61 3.92 -5.98
C GLN A 230 11.37 4.82 -6.01
N THR A 231 11.06 5.39 -7.18
CA THR A 231 9.86 6.20 -7.39
C THR A 231 8.58 5.41 -7.16
N ILE A 232 8.50 4.14 -7.62
CA ILE A 232 7.33 3.28 -7.37
C ILE A 232 7.13 3.05 -5.86
N VAL A 233 8.18 2.68 -5.13
CA VAL A 233 8.10 2.44 -3.69
C VAL A 233 7.71 3.72 -2.95
N ASP A 234 8.35 4.85 -3.27
CA ASP A 234 8.01 6.14 -2.65
C ASP A 234 6.57 6.55 -2.99
N GLN A 235 6.10 6.30 -4.21
CA GLN A 235 4.71 6.57 -4.59
C GLN A 235 3.74 5.65 -3.85
N ILE A 236 4.04 4.37 -3.64
CA ILE A 236 3.17 3.47 -2.87
C ILE A 236 3.08 3.89 -1.40
N LEU A 237 4.22 4.26 -0.80
CA LEU A 237 4.26 4.73 0.59
C LEU A 237 3.42 5.99 0.80
N ASN A 238 3.38 6.88 -0.20
CA ASN A 238 2.59 8.10 -0.15
C ASN A 238 1.14 7.88 -0.62
N GLU A 239 0.91 7.22 -1.75
CA GLU A 239 -0.38 7.14 -2.45
C GLU A 239 -0.58 5.77 -3.13
N GLU A 240 -0.87 4.76 -2.31
CA GLU A 240 -1.05 3.36 -2.76
C GLU A 240 -2.21 3.22 -3.74
N THR A 241 -3.37 3.79 -3.42
CA THR A 241 -4.62 3.60 -4.16
C THR A 241 -4.52 4.07 -5.61
N SER A 242 -3.93 5.25 -5.83
CA SER A 242 -3.84 5.82 -7.18
C SER A 242 -2.92 4.99 -8.09
N LEU A 243 -1.79 4.48 -7.58
CA LEU A 243 -0.87 3.70 -8.39
C LEU A 243 -1.36 2.26 -8.64
N VAL A 244 -1.98 1.63 -7.63
CA VAL A 244 -2.61 0.31 -7.78
C VAL A 244 -3.84 0.40 -8.69
N GLY A 245 -4.62 1.48 -8.64
CA GLY A 245 -5.75 1.68 -9.57
C GLY A 245 -5.30 1.68 -11.03
N LEU A 246 -4.15 2.28 -11.35
CA LEU A 246 -3.61 2.32 -12.71
C LEU A 246 -3.22 0.94 -13.26
N THR A 247 -2.92 -0.05 -12.42
CA THR A 247 -2.64 -1.41 -12.89
C THR A 247 -3.92 -2.16 -13.29
N THR A 248 -5.07 -1.72 -12.79
CA THR A 248 -6.39 -2.32 -13.07
C THR A 248 -7.14 -1.64 -14.22
N ILE A 249 -6.82 -0.38 -14.53
CA ILE A 249 -7.44 0.40 -15.61
C ILE A 249 -6.67 0.11 -16.91
N ARG A 250 -7.35 -0.58 -17.83
CA ARG A 250 -6.77 -1.18 -19.04
C ARG A 250 -6.84 -0.21 -20.22
N ASP A 251 -5.75 0.48 -20.55
CA ASP A 251 -5.65 1.26 -21.80
C ASP A 251 -4.20 1.50 -22.28
N TYR A 252 -3.31 0.51 -22.13
CA TYR A 252 -1.94 0.61 -22.63
C TYR A 252 -1.57 -0.59 -23.52
N ASP A 253 -1.38 -0.31 -24.81
CA ASP A 253 -1.07 -1.26 -25.89
C ASP A 253 0.31 -1.98 -25.79
N GLU A 254 1.11 -1.73 -24.74
CA GLU A 254 2.46 -2.30 -24.59
C GLU A 254 2.55 -3.39 -23.51
N TYR A 255 1.94 -4.52 -23.82
CA TYR A 255 1.63 -5.63 -22.93
C TYR A 255 2.78 -6.15 -22.00
N THR A 256 3.97 -6.47 -22.51
CA THR A 256 5.00 -7.15 -21.68
C THR A 256 5.66 -6.23 -20.66
N PHE A 257 5.87 -4.96 -21.00
CA PHE A 257 6.52 -4.00 -20.11
C PHE A 257 5.55 -3.52 -19.02
N THR A 258 4.29 -3.33 -19.40
CA THR A 258 3.17 -3.08 -18.48
C THR A 258 3.04 -4.21 -17.46
N HIS A 259 3.12 -5.47 -17.87
CA HIS A 259 3.06 -6.63 -16.97
C HIS A 259 4.14 -6.58 -15.87
N SER A 260 5.41 -6.39 -16.23
CA SER A 260 6.49 -6.34 -15.23
C SER A 260 6.35 -5.15 -14.27
N VAL A 261 5.86 -4.01 -14.75
CA VAL A 261 5.57 -2.84 -13.91
C VAL A 261 4.39 -3.11 -12.97
N ASN A 262 3.31 -3.72 -13.46
CA ASN A 262 2.17 -4.11 -12.64
C ASN A 262 2.56 -5.09 -11.54
N VAL A 263 3.29 -6.16 -11.88
CA VAL A 263 3.81 -7.14 -10.92
C VAL A 263 4.71 -6.46 -9.88
N CYS A 264 5.53 -5.49 -10.28
CA CYS A 264 6.33 -4.68 -9.36
C CYS A 264 5.45 -3.88 -8.38
N ILE A 265 4.46 -3.13 -8.89
CA ILE A 265 3.54 -2.32 -8.08
C ILE A 265 2.77 -3.20 -7.09
N PHE A 266 2.17 -4.29 -7.56
CA PHE A 266 1.45 -5.25 -6.73
C PHE A 266 2.34 -5.89 -5.67
N SER A 267 3.57 -6.28 -6.04
CA SER A 267 4.51 -6.89 -5.10
C SER A 267 4.93 -5.92 -4.00
N VAL A 268 5.24 -4.66 -4.35
CA VAL A 268 5.62 -3.64 -3.38
C VAL A 268 4.46 -3.30 -2.44
N ALA A 269 3.25 -3.11 -2.98
CA ALA A 269 2.07 -2.83 -2.18
C ALA A 269 1.75 -4.00 -1.22
N LEU A 270 1.82 -5.25 -1.70
CA LEU A 270 1.64 -6.43 -0.84
C LEU A 270 2.74 -6.54 0.21
N GLY A 271 4.00 -6.35 -0.19
CA GLY A 271 5.15 -6.38 0.72
C GLY A 271 5.02 -5.34 1.84
N ARG A 272 4.50 -4.16 1.54
CA ARG A 272 4.23 -3.12 2.54
C ARG A 272 3.18 -3.59 3.55
N ARG A 273 2.07 -4.17 3.08
CA ARG A 273 1.01 -4.72 3.93
C ARG A 273 1.50 -5.87 4.81
N LEU A 274 2.49 -6.64 4.34
CA LEU A 274 3.17 -7.70 5.10
C LEU A 274 4.26 -7.17 6.05
N GLY A 275 4.46 -5.85 6.14
CA GLY A 275 5.38 -5.23 7.10
C GLY A 275 6.85 -5.20 6.66
N LEU A 276 7.14 -5.33 5.36
CA LEU A 276 8.50 -5.19 4.87
C LEU A 276 9.00 -3.74 5.03
N SER A 277 10.27 -3.60 5.42
CA SER A 277 10.92 -2.30 5.55
C SER A 277 11.13 -1.64 4.18
N LYS A 278 11.30 -0.32 4.17
CA LYS A 278 11.54 0.45 2.94
C LYS A 278 12.67 -0.13 2.07
N LEU A 279 13.77 -0.55 2.70
CA LEU A 279 14.89 -1.18 2.00
C LEU A 279 14.50 -2.54 1.39
N GLN A 280 13.73 -3.35 2.12
CA GLN A 280 13.21 -4.62 1.60
C GLN A 280 12.21 -4.40 0.45
N LEU A 281 11.39 -3.34 0.51
CA LEU A 281 10.48 -2.96 -0.58
C LEU A 281 11.23 -2.58 -1.85
N TYR A 282 12.34 -1.84 -1.74
CA TYR A 282 13.20 -1.55 -2.89
C TYR A 282 13.79 -2.83 -3.50
N ASP A 283 14.31 -3.75 -2.68
CA ASP A 283 14.83 -5.02 -3.18
C ASP A 283 13.72 -5.88 -3.82
N LEU A 284 12.53 -5.90 -3.22
CA LEU A 284 11.37 -6.64 -3.71
C LEU A 284 10.89 -6.07 -5.04
N GLY A 285 10.75 -4.75 -5.15
CA GLY A 285 10.36 -4.09 -6.39
C GLY A 285 11.36 -4.34 -7.52
N LEU A 286 12.66 -4.33 -7.22
CA LEU A 286 13.70 -4.66 -8.19
C LEU A 286 13.64 -6.13 -8.63
N ALA A 287 13.43 -7.04 -7.69
CA ALA A 287 13.27 -8.46 -7.97
C ALA A 287 12.00 -8.76 -8.79
N ALA A 288 10.90 -8.10 -8.44
CA ALA A 288 9.61 -8.22 -9.13
C ALA A 288 9.69 -7.65 -10.55
N LEU A 289 10.33 -6.51 -10.77
CA LEU A 289 10.47 -5.93 -12.11
C LEU A 289 11.30 -6.83 -13.06
N PHE A 290 12.27 -7.57 -12.51
CA PHE A 290 13.14 -8.46 -13.27
C PHE A 290 12.71 -9.93 -13.30
N HIS A 291 11.58 -10.31 -12.68
CA HIS A 291 11.18 -11.72 -12.56
C HIS A 291 11.19 -12.44 -13.92
N ASP A 292 10.72 -11.73 -14.95
CA ASP A 292 10.52 -12.23 -16.30
C ASP A 292 11.65 -11.89 -17.28
N ILE A 293 12.78 -11.34 -16.81
CA ILE A 293 13.87 -10.86 -17.69
C ILE A 293 14.42 -11.96 -18.61
N GLY A 294 14.31 -13.23 -18.20
CA GLY A 294 14.70 -14.36 -19.02
C GLY A 294 13.90 -14.54 -20.30
N LYS A 295 12.68 -13.96 -20.39
CA LYS A 295 11.91 -13.93 -21.65
C LYS A 295 12.63 -13.13 -22.74
N SER A 296 13.61 -12.27 -22.40
CA SER A 296 14.47 -11.62 -23.41
C SER A 296 15.31 -12.62 -24.22
N ARG A 297 15.49 -13.84 -23.71
CA ARG A 297 16.27 -14.92 -24.33
C ARG A 297 15.40 -16.00 -24.99
N VAL A 298 14.07 -15.89 -24.87
CA VAL A 298 13.12 -16.80 -25.53
C VAL A 298 12.88 -16.31 -26.97
N PRO A 299 12.83 -17.19 -27.98
CA PRO A 299 12.55 -16.80 -29.36
C PRO A 299 11.22 -16.05 -29.50
N LEU A 300 11.20 -14.98 -30.30
CA LEU A 300 10.00 -14.15 -30.49
C LEU A 300 8.83 -14.95 -31.10
N ALA A 301 9.11 -15.91 -31.98
CA ALA A 301 8.10 -16.80 -32.56
C ALA A 301 7.35 -17.61 -31.49
N VAL A 302 8.01 -17.96 -30.38
CA VAL A 302 7.40 -18.65 -29.23
C VAL A 302 6.62 -17.66 -28.36
N LEU A 303 7.20 -16.49 -28.07
CA LEU A 303 6.56 -15.48 -27.20
C LEU A 303 5.30 -14.87 -27.81
N ASN A 304 5.29 -14.65 -29.12
CA ASN A 304 4.19 -14.01 -29.85
C ASN A 304 3.21 -15.01 -30.46
N LYS A 305 3.36 -16.30 -30.13
CA LYS A 305 2.47 -17.36 -30.63
C LYS A 305 1.05 -17.13 -30.13
N THR A 306 0.07 -17.27 -31.03
CA THR A 306 -1.36 -17.02 -30.73
C THR A 306 -2.18 -18.31 -30.64
N ASP A 307 -1.70 -19.35 -31.30
CA ASP A 307 -2.13 -20.74 -31.20
C ASP A 307 -1.45 -21.46 -30.02
N GLY A 308 -1.89 -22.69 -29.73
CA GLY A 308 -1.37 -23.48 -28.61
C GLY A 308 0.15 -23.68 -28.67
N LEU A 309 0.79 -23.65 -27.50
CA LEU A 309 2.23 -23.96 -27.37
C LEU A 309 2.46 -25.45 -27.59
N THR A 310 3.43 -25.81 -28.43
CA THR A 310 3.95 -27.17 -28.53
C THR A 310 4.83 -27.52 -27.32
N ASP A 311 5.21 -28.79 -27.18
CA ASP A 311 6.15 -29.21 -26.12
C ASP A 311 7.51 -28.48 -26.21
N ASP A 312 7.99 -28.19 -27.41
CA ASP A 312 9.24 -27.44 -27.62
C ASP A 312 9.08 -25.95 -27.32
N ASP A 313 7.94 -25.35 -27.71
CA ASP A 313 7.59 -23.98 -27.31
C ASP A 313 7.54 -23.86 -25.77
N TRP A 314 6.92 -24.85 -25.12
CA TRP A 314 6.82 -24.93 -23.67
C TRP A 314 8.20 -25.11 -23.03
N ARG A 315 9.11 -25.92 -23.59
CA ARG A 315 10.49 -26.05 -23.07
C ARG A 315 11.23 -24.72 -23.08
N TRP A 316 11.12 -23.96 -24.16
CA TRP A 316 11.70 -22.63 -24.25
C TRP A 316 11.10 -21.67 -23.23
N LEU A 317 9.77 -21.67 -23.11
CA LEU A 317 9.09 -20.80 -22.16
C LEU A 317 9.41 -21.18 -20.71
N ALA A 318 9.37 -22.47 -20.35
CA ALA A 318 9.68 -22.97 -19.02
C ALA A 318 11.16 -22.80 -18.62
N ALA A 319 12.05 -22.55 -19.58
CA ALA A 319 13.45 -22.23 -19.33
C ALA A 319 13.69 -20.77 -18.93
N HIS A 320 12.74 -19.86 -19.14
CA HIS A 320 12.96 -18.43 -18.87
C HIS A 320 13.34 -18.11 -17.41
N PRO A 321 12.89 -18.83 -16.36
CA PRO A 321 13.35 -18.56 -15.00
C PRO A 321 14.87 -18.73 -14.87
N TRP A 322 15.43 -19.80 -15.46
CA TRP A 322 16.87 -20.05 -15.47
C TRP A 322 17.62 -19.07 -16.37
N LEU A 323 17.07 -18.78 -17.56
CA LEU A 323 17.64 -17.75 -18.45
C LEU A 323 17.65 -16.36 -17.78
N GLY A 324 16.68 -16.08 -16.91
CA GLY A 324 16.61 -14.86 -16.13
C GLY A 324 17.75 -14.77 -15.12
N VAL A 325 18.01 -15.84 -14.37
CA VAL A 325 19.19 -15.94 -13.50
C VAL A 325 20.46 -15.66 -14.28
N LEU A 326 20.63 -16.30 -15.44
CA LEU A 326 21.81 -16.12 -16.29
C LEU A 326 21.94 -14.67 -16.78
N ALA A 327 20.85 -14.06 -17.24
CA ALA A 327 20.84 -12.68 -17.71
C ALA A 327 21.26 -11.71 -16.58
N LEU A 328 20.67 -11.86 -15.40
CA LEU A 328 21.00 -11.03 -14.23
C LEU A 328 22.45 -11.28 -13.77
N PHE A 329 22.95 -12.51 -13.90
CA PHE A 329 24.33 -12.84 -13.54
C PHE A 329 25.34 -12.10 -14.42
N HIS A 330 25.08 -12.02 -15.74
CA HIS A 330 25.92 -11.25 -16.66
C HIS A 330 25.85 -9.73 -16.44
N MET A 331 24.79 -9.23 -15.81
CA MET A 331 24.68 -7.80 -15.44
C MET A 331 25.53 -7.41 -14.22
N ARG A 332 26.08 -8.38 -13.47
CA ARG A 332 26.84 -8.15 -12.22
C ARG A 332 28.13 -7.35 -12.37
N GLY A 333 28.60 -7.08 -13.59
CA GLY A 333 29.65 -6.08 -13.83
C GLY A 333 29.28 -4.68 -13.31
N GLN A 334 28.00 -4.45 -12.97
CA GLN A 334 27.49 -3.26 -12.29
C GLN A 334 27.18 -3.63 -10.82
N GLN A 335 28.00 -3.17 -9.87
CA GLN A 335 28.20 -3.71 -8.52
C GLN A 335 27.00 -3.86 -7.54
N ASP A 336 25.74 -3.67 -7.95
CA ASP A 336 24.64 -3.55 -6.98
C ASP A 336 23.32 -4.24 -7.38
N LEU A 337 23.34 -5.31 -8.16
CA LEU A 337 22.12 -6.07 -8.45
C LEU A 337 21.86 -7.09 -7.32
N PRO A 338 20.73 -7.00 -6.58
CA PRO A 338 20.49 -7.85 -5.43
C PRO A 338 20.42 -9.32 -5.85
N TYR A 339 21.13 -10.19 -5.14
CA TYR A 339 21.02 -11.65 -5.26
C TYR A 339 19.55 -12.12 -5.16
N ARG A 340 18.72 -11.38 -4.43
CA ARG A 340 17.28 -11.60 -4.32
C ARG A 340 16.55 -11.58 -5.67
N ALA A 341 16.95 -10.73 -6.61
CA ALA A 341 16.35 -10.69 -7.95
C ALA A 341 16.59 -11.99 -8.73
N MET A 342 17.78 -12.60 -8.59
CA MET A 342 18.08 -13.89 -9.20
C MET A 342 17.25 -15.02 -8.58
N LEU A 343 17.09 -15.01 -7.25
CA LEU A 343 16.24 -16.00 -6.57
C LEU A 343 14.79 -15.91 -7.03
N VAL A 344 14.23 -14.70 -7.10
CA VAL A 344 12.86 -14.48 -7.59
C VAL A 344 12.71 -14.90 -9.05
N ALA A 345 13.65 -14.49 -9.92
CA ALA A 345 13.64 -14.92 -11.32
C ALA A 345 13.63 -16.45 -11.45
N TYR A 346 14.35 -17.17 -10.58
CA TYR A 346 14.33 -18.63 -10.57
C TYR A 346 13.06 -19.25 -9.97
N GLU A 347 12.49 -18.65 -8.92
CA GLU A 347 11.47 -19.29 -8.07
C GLU A 347 10.03 -18.89 -8.37
N HIS A 348 9.76 -17.81 -9.11
CA HIS A 348 8.42 -17.22 -9.22
C HIS A 348 7.35 -18.13 -9.87
N HIS A 349 7.75 -19.14 -10.63
CA HIS A 349 6.84 -20.18 -11.18
C HIS A 349 6.87 -21.50 -10.42
N MET A 350 7.67 -21.60 -9.36
CA MET A 350 7.59 -22.72 -8.43
C MET A 350 6.33 -22.58 -7.59
N LYS A 351 5.73 -23.72 -7.27
CA LYS A 351 4.69 -23.81 -6.25
C LYS A 351 5.33 -24.00 -4.87
N VAL A 352 4.58 -23.76 -3.81
CA VAL A 352 5.04 -23.96 -2.42
C VAL A 352 5.46 -25.41 -2.17
N ASP A 353 4.81 -26.37 -2.83
CA ASP A 353 5.16 -27.80 -2.82
C ASP A 353 6.26 -28.19 -3.82
N LEU A 354 6.87 -27.20 -4.50
CA LEU A 354 7.90 -27.35 -5.52
C LEU A 354 7.49 -28.12 -6.78
N THR A 355 6.20 -28.35 -7.02
CA THR A 355 5.70 -29.05 -8.23
C THR A 355 5.60 -28.17 -9.48
N GLY A 356 5.93 -26.87 -9.34
CA GLY A 356 6.02 -25.92 -10.45
C GLY A 356 7.30 -26.07 -11.28
N TYR A 357 7.73 -24.99 -11.95
CA TYR A 357 8.97 -24.97 -12.74
C TYR A 357 9.85 -23.77 -12.41
N PRO A 358 11.17 -23.86 -12.63
CA PRO A 358 11.93 -25.07 -12.98
C PRO A 358 11.97 -26.06 -11.82
N ARG A 359 12.18 -27.36 -12.10
CA ARG A 359 12.36 -28.35 -11.02
C ARG A 359 13.65 -28.06 -10.27
N SER A 360 13.58 -28.04 -8.94
CA SER A 360 14.77 -27.93 -8.12
C SER A 360 15.33 -29.31 -7.79
N PRO A 361 16.65 -29.56 -7.99
CA PRO A 361 17.25 -30.85 -7.65
C PRO A 361 17.41 -31.06 -6.14
N ARG A 362 17.18 -30.03 -5.32
CA ARG A 362 17.27 -30.08 -3.85
C ARG A 362 15.99 -29.52 -3.25
N THR A 363 15.55 -30.09 -2.14
CA THR A 363 14.49 -29.51 -1.31
C THR A 363 14.90 -28.13 -0.85
N ARG A 364 14.00 -27.17 -1.00
CA ARG A 364 14.24 -25.77 -0.61
C ARG A 364 12.95 -25.08 -0.22
N THR A 365 13.08 -24.01 0.54
CA THR A 365 11.98 -23.12 0.87
C THR A 365 12.06 -21.89 -0.02
N GLN A 366 10.98 -21.59 -0.75
CA GLN A 366 10.88 -20.35 -1.52
C GLN A 366 11.03 -19.14 -0.61
N THR A 367 11.69 -18.10 -1.10
CA THR A 367 11.77 -16.84 -0.35
C THR A 367 10.40 -16.16 -0.26
N ILE A 368 10.20 -15.33 0.77
CA ILE A 368 8.97 -14.52 0.87
C ILE A 368 8.80 -13.60 -0.35
N PHE A 369 9.89 -13.11 -0.95
CA PHE A 369 9.82 -12.30 -2.18
C PHE A 369 9.27 -13.13 -3.35
N SER A 370 9.75 -14.35 -3.52
CA SER A 370 9.28 -15.25 -4.58
C SER A 370 7.80 -15.58 -4.43
N ARG A 371 7.32 -15.79 -3.19
CA ARG A 371 5.90 -16.04 -2.91
C ARG A 371 5.03 -14.82 -3.20
N ILE A 372 5.47 -13.62 -2.83
CA ILE A 372 4.79 -12.37 -3.15
C ILE A 372 4.70 -12.18 -4.67
N VAL A 373 5.83 -12.33 -5.37
CA VAL A 373 5.89 -12.15 -6.83
C VAL A 373 5.08 -13.20 -7.56
N ALA A 374 5.07 -14.47 -7.12
CA ALA A 374 4.25 -15.52 -7.72
C ALA A 374 2.74 -15.22 -7.64
N VAL A 375 2.28 -14.64 -6.54
CA VAL A 375 0.87 -14.21 -6.39
C VAL A 375 0.59 -13.00 -7.29
N ALA A 376 1.45 -11.98 -7.28
CA ALA A 376 1.28 -10.80 -8.12
C ALA A 376 1.31 -11.12 -9.63
N ASP A 377 2.28 -11.93 -10.07
CA ASP A 377 2.41 -12.42 -11.44
C ASP A 377 1.18 -13.24 -11.84
N GLY A 378 0.79 -14.23 -11.03
CA GLY A 378 -0.37 -15.07 -11.33
C GLY A 378 -1.67 -14.29 -11.45
N PHE A 379 -1.82 -13.19 -10.71
CA PHE A 379 -3.00 -12.32 -10.80
C PHE A 379 -2.98 -11.51 -12.09
N ASP A 380 -1.92 -10.72 -12.29
CA ASP A 380 -1.80 -9.84 -13.47
C ASP A 380 -1.82 -10.66 -14.77
N ALA A 381 -1.23 -11.86 -14.75
CA ALA A 381 -1.25 -12.79 -15.85
C ALA A 381 -2.65 -13.23 -16.26
N ALA A 382 -3.49 -13.58 -15.28
CA ALA A 382 -4.83 -14.08 -15.53
C ALA A 382 -5.81 -12.95 -15.90
N THR A 383 -5.55 -11.73 -15.45
CA THR A 383 -6.42 -10.56 -15.64
C THR A 383 -6.00 -9.67 -16.83
N THR A 384 -4.92 -9.98 -17.53
CA THR A 384 -4.45 -9.21 -18.69
C THR A 384 -4.57 -10.03 -19.98
N ARG A 385 -4.89 -9.36 -21.10
CA ARG A 385 -4.94 -9.99 -22.42
C ARG A 385 -3.52 -10.34 -22.87
N ARG A 386 -3.27 -11.58 -23.28
CA ARG A 386 -1.96 -12.09 -23.73
C ARG A 386 -2.08 -12.66 -25.15
N ALA A 387 -0.95 -12.85 -25.85
CA ALA A 387 -0.93 -13.44 -27.20
C ALA A 387 -1.68 -14.78 -27.28
N TYR A 388 -1.49 -15.64 -26.28
CA TYR A 388 -2.16 -16.94 -26.14
C TYR A 388 -3.36 -16.94 -25.19
N GLN A 389 -3.70 -15.79 -24.58
CA GLN A 389 -4.87 -15.62 -23.69
C GLN A 389 -5.69 -14.41 -24.15
N THR A 390 -6.57 -14.66 -25.10
CA THR A 390 -7.36 -13.61 -25.77
C THR A 390 -8.51 -13.08 -24.92
N VAL A 391 -8.99 -13.87 -23.95
CA VAL A 391 -10.06 -13.48 -23.01
C VAL A 391 -9.49 -13.43 -21.58
N PRO A 392 -9.29 -12.24 -21.02
CA PRO A 392 -8.90 -12.07 -19.62
C PRO A 392 -9.99 -12.60 -18.69
N MET A 393 -9.59 -13.18 -17.56
CA MET A 393 -10.52 -13.51 -16.49
C MET A 393 -10.93 -12.24 -15.73
N SER A 394 -12.11 -12.24 -15.11
CA SER A 394 -12.47 -11.14 -14.21
C SER A 394 -11.55 -11.16 -12.97
N PRO A 395 -11.08 -10.00 -12.48
CA PRO A 395 -10.23 -9.93 -11.29
C PRO A 395 -10.80 -10.68 -10.08
N ALA A 396 -12.11 -10.54 -9.82
CA ALA A 396 -12.77 -11.25 -8.73
C ALA A 396 -12.72 -12.78 -8.89
N ALA A 397 -12.92 -13.31 -10.11
CA ALA A 397 -12.84 -14.75 -10.36
C ALA A 397 -11.40 -15.28 -10.19
N VAL A 398 -10.39 -14.48 -10.56
CA VAL A 398 -8.98 -14.83 -10.33
C VAL A 398 -8.68 -14.91 -8.83
N LEU A 399 -9.11 -13.92 -8.04
CA LEU A 399 -8.91 -13.89 -6.59
C LEU A 399 -9.62 -15.06 -5.90
N ALA A 400 -10.86 -15.37 -6.28
CA ALA A 400 -11.58 -16.54 -5.78
C ALA A 400 -10.83 -17.84 -6.12
N GLY A 401 -10.37 -17.97 -7.36
CA GLY A 401 -9.56 -19.11 -7.80
C GLY A 401 -8.24 -19.25 -7.07
N MET A 402 -7.56 -18.15 -6.73
CA MET A 402 -6.33 -18.16 -5.92
C MET A 402 -6.58 -18.63 -4.49
N ARG A 403 -7.72 -18.25 -3.89
CA ARG A 403 -8.12 -18.64 -2.54
C ARG A 403 -8.56 -20.10 -2.46
N ASP A 404 -9.39 -20.54 -3.41
CA ASP A 404 -10.17 -21.78 -3.28
C ASP A 404 -9.53 -22.97 -4.00
N ASN A 405 -8.56 -22.74 -4.91
CA ASN A 405 -7.93 -23.81 -5.68
C ASN A 405 -6.51 -24.14 -5.17
N PRO A 406 -6.35 -25.15 -4.30
CA PRO A 406 -5.04 -25.53 -3.77
C PRO A 406 -4.08 -26.01 -4.85
N ARG A 407 -4.57 -26.46 -6.03
CA ARG A 407 -3.70 -26.90 -7.14
C ARG A 407 -2.86 -25.76 -7.72
N ARG A 408 -3.24 -24.50 -7.47
CA ARG A 408 -2.42 -23.34 -7.84
C ARG A 408 -1.11 -23.29 -7.04
N GLY A 409 -1.05 -23.91 -5.85
CA GLY A 409 0.18 -24.06 -5.07
C GLY A 409 0.79 -22.75 -4.61
N MET A 410 -0.03 -21.71 -4.41
CA MET A 410 0.38 -20.41 -3.89
C MET A 410 0.33 -20.40 -2.36
N ASP A 411 1.09 -19.50 -1.73
CA ASP A 411 1.07 -19.33 -0.27
C ASP A 411 -0.24 -18.68 0.18
N ALA A 412 -1.03 -19.40 0.98
CA ALA A 412 -2.37 -18.97 1.40
C ALA A 412 -2.37 -17.66 2.21
N VAL A 413 -1.32 -17.40 3.00
CA VAL A 413 -1.21 -16.17 3.79
C VAL A 413 -0.95 -14.98 2.86
N VAL A 414 -0.07 -15.16 1.87
CA VAL A 414 0.24 -14.14 0.86
C VAL A 414 -0.99 -13.87 -0.01
N VAL A 415 -1.71 -14.91 -0.45
CA VAL A 415 -2.98 -14.77 -1.20
C VAL A 415 -4.00 -13.98 -0.38
N LYS A 416 -4.18 -14.29 0.90
CA LYS A 416 -5.09 -13.54 1.78
C LYS A 416 -4.69 -12.07 1.89
N GLY A 417 -3.39 -11.79 2.08
CA GLY A 417 -2.87 -10.42 2.08
C GLY A 417 -3.15 -9.68 0.77
N PHE A 418 -3.04 -10.39 -0.36
CA PHE A 418 -3.30 -9.83 -1.69
C PHE A 418 -4.78 -9.53 -1.95
N ILE A 419 -5.69 -10.41 -1.49
CA ILE A 419 -7.14 -10.15 -1.53
C ILE A 419 -7.50 -8.94 -0.67
N ASN A 420 -6.91 -8.81 0.52
CA ASN A 420 -7.14 -7.65 1.37
C ASN A 420 -6.59 -6.34 0.77
N LEU A 421 -5.54 -6.42 -0.06
CA LEU A 421 -4.98 -5.27 -0.78
C LEU A 421 -5.93 -4.79 -1.88
N LEU A 422 -6.48 -5.70 -2.69
CA LEU A 422 -7.30 -5.34 -3.84
C LEU A 422 -8.80 -5.23 -3.54
N GLY A 423 -9.25 -5.78 -2.41
CA GLY A 423 -10.67 -6.04 -2.14
C GLY A 423 -11.17 -7.32 -2.82
N VAL A 424 -12.34 -7.80 -2.39
CA VAL A 424 -13.00 -8.96 -3.03
C VAL A 424 -13.39 -8.63 -4.48
N PHE A 425 -13.78 -7.37 -4.70
CA PHE A 425 -14.07 -6.81 -6.01
C PHE A 425 -13.09 -5.66 -6.27
N PRO A 426 -12.04 -5.88 -7.06
CA PRO A 426 -11.05 -4.85 -7.36
C PRO A 426 -11.65 -3.67 -8.13
N VAL A 427 -11.00 -2.52 -8.01
CA VAL A 427 -11.33 -1.30 -8.78
C VAL A 427 -11.42 -1.61 -10.27
N GLY A 428 -12.45 -1.07 -10.91
CA GLY A 428 -12.77 -1.31 -12.33
C GLY A 428 -13.58 -2.59 -12.60
N THR A 429 -13.88 -3.40 -11.59
CA THR A 429 -14.78 -4.56 -11.76
C THR A 429 -16.21 -4.09 -11.99
N LEU A 430 -16.85 -4.56 -13.07
CA LEU A 430 -18.30 -4.39 -13.27
C LEU A 430 -19.05 -5.43 -12.44
N VAL A 431 -19.97 -4.95 -11.61
CA VAL A 431 -20.83 -5.75 -10.73
C VAL A 431 -22.30 -5.55 -11.07
N VAL A 432 -23.08 -6.61 -10.90
CA VAL A 432 -24.54 -6.58 -10.98
C VAL A 432 -25.10 -6.60 -9.57
N LEU A 433 -25.98 -5.65 -9.27
CA LEU A 433 -26.60 -5.50 -7.97
C LEU A 433 -27.96 -6.22 -7.89
N ASP A 434 -28.45 -6.46 -6.68
CA ASP A 434 -29.79 -7.00 -6.39
C ASP A 434 -30.94 -6.07 -6.76
N THR A 435 -30.63 -4.80 -7.00
CA THR A 435 -31.50 -3.80 -7.62
C THR A 435 -31.54 -3.87 -9.15
N PHE A 436 -30.84 -4.83 -9.76
CA PHE A 436 -30.62 -4.96 -11.22
C PHE A 436 -29.77 -3.85 -11.86
N GLU A 437 -29.32 -2.88 -11.07
CA GLU A 437 -28.37 -1.86 -11.50
C GLU A 437 -26.99 -2.49 -11.80
N LEU A 438 -26.31 -1.98 -12.82
CA LEU A 438 -24.90 -2.21 -13.08
C LEU A 438 -24.07 -1.14 -12.37
N ALA A 439 -22.98 -1.56 -11.75
CA ALA A 439 -22.06 -0.64 -11.11
C ALA A 439 -20.60 -0.99 -11.39
N VAL A 440 -19.76 0.02 -11.58
CA VAL A 440 -18.30 -0.13 -11.68
C VAL A 440 -17.70 0.14 -10.32
N VAL A 441 -16.94 -0.81 -9.77
CA VAL A 441 -16.27 -0.62 -8.48
C VAL A 441 -15.27 0.53 -8.57
N HIS A 442 -15.49 1.60 -7.82
CA HIS A 442 -14.71 2.83 -7.89
C HIS A 442 -13.56 2.86 -6.87
N ALA A 443 -13.81 2.37 -5.65
CA ALA A 443 -12.80 2.28 -4.61
C ALA A 443 -13.08 1.11 -3.67
N THR A 444 -12.01 0.58 -3.07
CA THR A 444 -12.13 -0.39 -1.97
C THR A 444 -12.77 0.26 -0.75
N ASN A 445 -13.54 -0.52 0.02
CA ASN A 445 -14.02 -0.02 1.30
C ASN A 445 -12.83 0.15 2.27
N PRO A 446 -12.68 1.31 2.92
CA PRO A 446 -11.62 1.50 3.89
C PRO A 446 -11.84 0.73 5.20
N ASN A 447 -13.08 0.30 5.49
CA ASN A 447 -13.37 -0.55 6.64
C ASN A 447 -12.93 -2.00 6.35
N PRO A 448 -11.97 -2.58 7.10
CA PRO A 448 -11.52 -3.96 6.92
C PRO A 448 -12.60 -5.02 7.17
N GLY A 449 -13.71 -4.68 7.83
CA GLY A 449 -14.88 -5.54 7.98
C GLY A 449 -15.79 -5.58 6.75
N ALA A 450 -15.64 -4.63 5.83
CA ALA A 450 -16.51 -4.40 4.68
C ALA A 450 -15.82 -4.66 3.32
N VAL A 451 -14.82 -5.56 3.28
CA VAL A 451 -14.00 -5.83 2.07
C VAL A 451 -14.83 -6.30 0.85
N SER A 452 -16.02 -6.85 1.09
CA SER A 452 -16.97 -7.27 0.04
C SER A 452 -17.96 -6.18 -0.37
N ARG A 453 -17.90 -4.99 0.24
CA ARG A 453 -18.84 -3.87 0.06
C ARG A 453 -18.09 -2.61 -0.38
N PRO A 454 -17.54 -2.59 -1.61
CA PRO A 454 -16.77 -1.44 -2.09
C PRO A 454 -17.65 -0.21 -2.34
N ILE A 455 -17.01 0.93 -2.55
CA ILE A 455 -17.66 2.12 -3.12
C ILE A 455 -17.76 1.88 -4.63
N ALA A 456 -18.98 1.95 -5.18
CA ALA A 456 -19.25 1.67 -6.59
C ALA A 456 -19.92 2.85 -7.26
N ARG A 457 -19.67 3.04 -8.55
CA ARG A 457 -20.37 4.00 -9.38
C ARG A 457 -21.49 3.28 -10.12
N ILE A 458 -22.73 3.67 -9.88
CA ILE A 458 -23.88 3.15 -10.64
C ILE A 458 -23.80 3.68 -12.07
N VAL A 459 -23.76 2.76 -13.03
CA VAL A 459 -23.59 3.05 -14.47
C VAL A 459 -24.77 2.57 -15.29
N SER A 460 -25.80 1.98 -14.68
CA SER A 460 -27.10 1.78 -15.31
C SER A 460 -28.25 1.99 -14.34
N ASP A 461 -29.44 2.28 -14.87
CA ASP A 461 -30.68 2.17 -14.12
C ASP A 461 -31.12 0.69 -13.96
N ASP A 462 -32.25 0.48 -13.28
CA ASP A 462 -32.90 -0.82 -13.06
C ASP A 462 -33.47 -1.47 -14.34
N ARG A 463 -33.51 -0.71 -15.45
CA ARG A 463 -33.91 -1.16 -16.78
C ARG A 463 -32.71 -1.46 -17.69
N GLY A 464 -31.49 -1.24 -17.20
CA GLY A 464 -30.25 -1.46 -17.94
C GLY A 464 -29.86 -0.33 -18.90
N ASN A 465 -30.50 0.84 -18.83
CA ASN A 465 -30.07 2.01 -19.59
C ASN A 465 -28.78 2.55 -18.98
N VAL A 466 -27.77 2.81 -19.83
CA VAL A 466 -26.48 3.33 -19.37
C VAL A 466 -26.66 4.74 -18.81
N LEU A 467 -26.13 4.95 -17.60
CA LEU A 467 -26.07 6.24 -16.92
C LEU A 467 -24.64 6.76 -16.98
N PHE A 468 -24.43 7.86 -17.69
CA PHE A 468 -23.14 8.56 -17.77
C PHE A 468 -23.28 10.00 -17.26
N PRO A 469 -22.42 10.47 -16.33
CA PRO A 469 -21.27 9.79 -15.72
C PRO A 469 -21.64 8.88 -14.53
N GLY A 470 -22.93 8.58 -14.32
CA GLY A 470 -23.39 7.80 -13.17
C GLY A 470 -23.23 8.53 -11.83
N HIS A 471 -23.49 7.84 -10.72
CA HIS A 471 -23.32 8.38 -9.37
C HIS A 471 -22.64 7.38 -8.44
N LEU A 472 -21.91 7.86 -7.43
CA LEU A 472 -21.22 7.01 -6.46
C LEU A 472 -22.17 6.58 -5.35
N VAL A 473 -22.04 5.32 -4.92
CA VAL A 473 -22.75 4.73 -3.79
C VAL A 473 -21.77 3.96 -2.91
N ASP A 474 -21.98 4.01 -1.60
CA ASP A 474 -21.30 3.11 -0.66
C ASP A 474 -22.17 1.87 -0.46
N LEU A 475 -21.63 0.69 -0.77
CA LEU A 475 -22.38 -0.56 -0.65
C LEU A 475 -22.49 -1.05 0.81
N THR A 476 -21.97 -0.31 1.79
CA THR A 476 -22.29 -0.52 3.21
C THR A 476 -23.59 0.13 3.65
N GLU A 477 -24.18 1.02 2.84
CA GLU A 477 -25.42 1.71 3.18
C GLU A 477 -26.54 0.71 3.49
N GLN A 478 -27.23 0.91 4.61
CA GLN A 478 -28.32 0.08 5.08
C GLN A 478 -29.64 0.84 5.06
N ARG A 479 -30.72 0.11 4.79
CA ARG A 479 -32.10 0.58 4.91
C ARG A 479 -32.52 0.59 6.39
N PRO A 480 -33.62 1.28 6.74
CA PRO A 480 -34.11 1.35 8.13
C PRO A 480 -34.43 0.00 8.78
N ASP A 481 -34.61 -1.05 7.97
CA ASP A 481 -34.85 -2.43 8.42
C ASP A 481 -33.54 -3.20 8.71
N GLY A 482 -32.37 -2.56 8.56
CA GLY A 482 -31.05 -3.16 8.75
C GLY A 482 -30.55 -3.98 7.55
N ALA A 483 -31.32 -4.10 6.47
CA ALA A 483 -30.86 -4.73 5.24
C ALA A 483 -29.97 -3.78 4.44
N PHE A 484 -28.97 -4.31 3.72
CA PHE A 484 -28.18 -3.47 2.82
C PHE A 484 -29.04 -2.89 1.70
N ALA A 485 -28.82 -1.62 1.37
CA ALA A 485 -29.55 -0.94 0.31
C ALA A 485 -29.33 -1.62 -1.04
N ARG A 486 -28.11 -2.12 -1.28
CA ARG A 486 -27.64 -2.80 -2.48
C ARG A 486 -26.67 -3.93 -2.14
N THR A 487 -26.75 -5.04 -2.87
CA THR A 487 -25.84 -6.19 -2.74
C THR A 487 -25.32 -6.66 -4.08
N ILE A 488 -24.01 -6.91 -4.15
CA ILE A 488 -23.37 -7.49 -5.32
C ILE A 488 -23.81 -8.95 -5.46
N ILE A 489 -24.49 -9.27 -6.55
CA ILE A 489 -24.91 -10.63 -6.89
C ILE A 489 -23.80 -11.34 -7.66
N LYS A 490 -23.22 -10.67 -8.67
CA LYS A 490 -22.18 -11.24 -9.54
C LYS A 490 -21.33 -10.17 -10.20
N THR A 491 -20.21 -10.59 -10.78
CA THR A 491 -19.41 -9.76 -11.70
C THR A 491 -19.75 -10.06 -13.16
N GLU A 492 -19.64 -9.06 -14.04
CA GLU A 492 -19.84 -9.23 -15.48
C GLU A 492 -18.70 -8.63 -16.31
N ASN A 493 -18.63 -8.99 -17.60
CA ASN A 493 -17.69 -8.37 -18.53
C ASN A 493 -18.27 -7.02 -19.04
N PRO A 494 -17.61 -5.87 -18.81
CA PRO A 494 -18.03 -4.57 -19.31
C PRO A 494 -18.31 -4.53 -20.82
N ASP A 495 -17.50 -5.24 -21.61
CA ASP A 495 -17.62 -5.26 -23.07
C ASP A 495 -19.00 -5.75 -23.55
N ARG A 496 -19.67 -6.63 -22.78
CA ARG A 496 -21.01 -7.15 -23.10
C ARG A 496 -22.09 -6.08 -23.07
N TYR A 497 -21.84 -4.99 -22.35
CA TYR A 497 -22.79 -3.90 -22.14
C TYR A 497 -22.33 -2.60 -22.84
N GLY A 498 -21.24 -2.65 -23.62
CA GLY A 498 -20.65 -1.46 -24.24
C GLY A 498 -20.07 -0.47 -23.24
N ILE A 499 -19.73 -0.92 -22.03
CA ILE A 499 -19.21 -0.08 -20.96
C ILE A 499 -17.68 -0.07 -21.05
N ASN A 500 -17.09 1.07 -21.42
CA ASN A 500 -15.66 1.28 -21.21
C ASN A 500 -15.43 1.73 -19.76
N VAL A 501 -14.79 0.87 -18.97
CA VAL A 501 -14.51 1.12 -17.55
C VAL A 501 -13.67 2.38 -17.35
N GLY A 502 -12.73 2.67 -18.25
CA GLY A 502 -11.83 3.82 -18.15
C GLY A 502 -12.57 5.15 -18.05
N ASP A 503 -13.67 5.29 -18.79
CA ASP A 503 -14.47 6.52 -18.87
C ASP A 503 -15.09 6.94 -17.52
N TYR A 504 -15.17 6.01 -16.56
CA TYR A 504 -15.78 6.24 -15.23
C TYR A 504 -14.76 6.59 -14.13
N PHE A 505 -13.47 6.70 -14.49
CA PHE A 505 -12.37 7.06 -13.58
C PHE A 505 -11.65 8.38 -13.93
N VAL A 506 -11.89 8.88 -15.14
CA VAL A 506 -11.31 10.13 -15.69
C VAL A 506 -12.04 11.35 -15.16
#